data_AF-A0A969SV68-F1
#
_entry.id   AF-A0A969SV68-F1
#
_cell.length_a   1.000
_cell.length_b   1.000
_cell.length_c   1.000
_cell.angle_alpha   90.00
_cell.angle_beta   90.00
_cell.angle_gamma   90.00
#
_symmetry.space_group_name_H-M   'P 1'
#
loop_
_entity.id
_entity.type
_entity.pdbx_description
1 polymer ?
#
loop_
_entity_poly.entity_id
_entity_poly.type
_entity_poly.pdbx_seq_one_letter_code
_entity_poly.pdbx_strand_id
1 'polypeptide(L)'
;MAKKKKDAIDLEENRFGLFMTDNSFDTDVTLLQHYLKADVNYKIKIHKINVIESVTHKLYKQTKSHNKKFFPAVEVSCLIDIGDVEQKNLAEGGIVRDDVSNLVVRVLLKELEQKQIEILRGDIIEYNVSGKKSRFYEVEDAQNVVDASSQMMANFKPFWKKIISVPVKEDVVPFLNETN
;
A
#
# COMPACT_ATOMS: atom_id res chain seq x y z
N MET A 1 41.47 0.17 -39.38
CA MET A 1 40.19 0.57 -38.76
C MET A 1 40.06 -0.13 -37.42
N ALA A 2 40.29 0.57 -36.32
CA ALA A 2 40.24 -0.01 -34.98
C ALA A 2 38.77 -0.19 -34.54
N LYS A 3 38.35 -1.42 -34.27
CA LYS A 3 37.07 -1.70 -33.60
C LYS A 3 37.15 -1.10 -32.20
N LYS A 4 36.44 0.01 -31.95
CA LYS A 4 36.16 0.46 -30.57
C LYS A 4 35.42 -0.66 -29.86
N LYS A 5 36.07 -1.34 -28.91
CA LYS A 5 35.36 -2.13 -27.89
C LYS A 5 34.44 -1.15 -27.17
N LYS A 6 33.14 -1.31 -27.35
CA LYS A 6 32.18 -0.79 -26.39
C LYS A 6 32.30 -1.71 -25.18
N ASP A 7 33.19 -1.38 -24.26
CA ASP A 7 33.08 -1.87 -22.90
C ASP A 7 31.88 -1.15 -22.28
N ALA A 8 30.68 -1.53 -22.73
CA ALA A 8 29.47 -1.28 -21.95
C ALA A 8 29.63 -2.21 -20.76
N ILE A 9 30.20 -1.67 -19.68
CA ILE A 9 30.28 -2.38 -18.41
C ILE A 9 28.84 -2.68 -18.05
N ASP A 10 28.44 -3.94 -18.19
CA ASP A 10 27.18 -4.40 -17.68
C ASP A 10 27.28 -4.36 -16.16
N LEU A 11 26.73 -3.29 -15.59
CA LEU A 11 26.74 -3.06 -14.15
C LEU A 11 25.94 -4.14 -13.41
N GLU A 12 25.05 -4.87 -14.12
CA GLU A 12 24.36 -6.04 -13.58
C GLU A 12 25.33 -7.20 -13.33
N GLU A 13 26.24 -7.51 -14.26
CA GLU A 13 27.19 -8.63 -14.09
C GLU A 13 28.28 -8.35 -13.04
N ASN A 14 28.77 -7.12 -12.91
CA ASN A 14 29.95 -6.83 -12.07
C ASN A 14 29.67 -6.62 -10.57
N ARG A 15 28.40 -6.52 -10.14
CA ARG A 15 28.03 -6.36 -8.72
C ARG A 15 26.79 -7.16 -8.31
N PHE A 16 25.79 -7.22 -9.19
CA PHE A 16 24.50 -7.82 -8.85
C PHE A 16 24.50 -9.34 -9.10
N GLY A 17 25.05 -9.80 -10.23
CA GLY A 17 25.09 -11.22 -10.61
C GLY A 17 25.92 -12.15 -9.72
N LEU A 18 26.78 -11.62 -8.84
CA LEU A 18 27.60 -12.45 -7.94
C LEU A 18 26.83 -13.02 -6.73
N PHE A 19 25.79 -12.33 -6.28
CA PHE A 19 25.05 -12.69 -5.06
C PHE A 19 23.58 -12.98 -5.32
N MET A 20 22.97 -12.36 -6.33
CA MET A 20 21.58 -12.63 -6.70
C MET A 20 21.38 -12.45 -8.20
N THR A 21 20.76 -13.44 -8.82
CA THR A 21 20.38 -13.39 -10.24
C THR A 21 18.89 -13.12 -10.37
N ASP A 22 18.43 -12.70 -11.55
CA ASP A 22 17.00 -12.48 -11.82
C ASP A 22 16.14 -13.73 -11.56
N ASN A 23 16.67 -14.91 -11.89
CA ASN A 23 15.96 -16.16 -11.64
C ASN A 23 15.85 -16.46 -10.13
N SER A 24 16.89 -16.18 -9.35
CA SER A 24 16.83 -16.30 -7.89
C SER A 24 15.81 -15.32 -7.31
N PHE A 25 15.85 -14.06 -7.76
CA PHE A 25 14.92 -13.03 -7.33
C PHE A 25 13.46 -13.42 -7.62
N ASP A 26 13.14 -13.88 -8.83
CA ASP A 26 11.77 -14.28 -9.17
C ASP A 26 11.31 -15.52 -8.39
N THR A 27 12.23 -16.44 -8.10
CA THR A 27 11.96 -17.61 -7.25
C THR A 27 11.59 -17.17 -5.84
N ASP A 28 12.37 -16.28 -5.24
CA ASP A 28 12.13 -15.76 -3.89
C ASP A 28 10.83 -14.95 -3.80
N VAL A 29 10.56 -14.08 -4.79
CA VAL A 29 9.28 -13.35 -4.87
C VAL A 29 8.10 -14.30 -4.99
N THR A 30 8.24 -15.37 -5.78
CA THR A 30 7.19 -16.38 -5.94
C THR A 30 6.95 -17.15 -4.66
N LEU A 31 8.02 -17.55 -3.95
CA LEU A 31 7.93 -18.19 -2.64
C LEU A 31 7.22 -17.28 -1.62
N LEU A 32 7.58 -15.99 -1.58
CA LEU A 32 6.89 -15.00 -0.74
C LEU A 32 5.41 -14.88 -1.09
N GLN A 33 5.07 -14.88 -2.39
CA GLN A 33 3.68 -14.84 -2.83
C GLN A 33 2.89 -16.07 -2.34
N HIS A 34 3.51 -17.26 -2.35
CA HIS A 34 2.92 -18.46 -1.78
C HIS A 34 2.74 -18.35 -0.26
N TYR A 35 3.78 -17.91 0.45
CA TYR A 35 3.74 -17.70 1.90
C TYR A 35 2.62 -16.74 2.33
N LEU A 36 2.46 -15.61 1.64
CA LEU A 36 1.38 -14.66 1.94
C LEU A 36 -0.01 -15.25 1.75
N LYS A 37 -0.19 -16.09 0.72
CA LYS A 37 -1.48 -16.70 0.40
C LYS A 37 -1.80 -17.89 1.30
N ALA A 38 -0.81 -18.68 1.68
CA ALA A 38 -0.99 -19.92 2.42
C ALA A 38 -0.97 -19.72 3.93
N ASP A 39 0.06 -19.04 4.45
CA ASP A 39 0.32 -19.00 5.89
C ASP A 39 -0.20 -17.72 6.54
N VAL A 40 0.11 -16.56 5.96
CA VAL A 40 -0.30 -15.26 6.55
C VAL A 40 -1.79 -15.01 6.33
N ASN A 41 -2.26 -15.19 5.09
CA ASN A 41 -3.66 -15.05 4.68
C ASN A 41 -4.32 -13.71 5.09
N TYR A 42 -3.53 -12.64 5.20
CA TYR A 42 -4.07 -11.29 5.39
C TYR A 42 -4.50 -10.71 4.05
N LYS A 43 -5.77 -10.29 3.99
CA LYS A 43 -6.39 -9.68 2.82
C LYS A 43 -6.95 -8.31 3.20
N ILE A 44 -6.67 -7.33 2.34
CA ILE A 44 -7.28 -6.00 2.42
C ILE A 44 -8.13 -5.76 1.17
N LYS A 45 -9.16 -4.93 1.32
CA LYS A 45 -9.94 -4.41 0.20
C LYS A 45 -9.53 -2.98 -0.06
N ILE A 46 -9.16 -2.68 -1.30
CA ILE A 46 -8.74 -1.34 -1.71
C ILE A 46 -9.85 -0.72 -2.54
N HIS A 47 -10.36 0.40 -2.06
CA HIS A 47 -11.37 1.22 -2.71
C HIS A 47 -10.65 2.42 -3.34
N LYS A 48 -10.41 2.35 -4.65
CA LYS A 48 -9.71 3.41 -5.38
C LYS A 48 -10.63 4.60 -5.59
N ILE A 49 -10.15 5.81 -5.32
CA ILE A 49 -10.95 7.01 -5.54
C ILE A 49 -11.10 7.30 -7.04
N ASN A 50 -12.34 7.49 -7.49
CA ASN A 50 -12.60 7.95 -8.85
C ASN A 50 -12.56 9.48 -8.87
N VAL A 51 -11.37 10.03 -9.14
CA VAL A 51 -11.14 11.48 -9.17
C VAL A 51 -12.03 12.17 -10.21
N ILE A 52 -12.27 11.54 -11.36
CA ILE A 52 -13.04 12.14 -12.46
C ILE A 52 -14.49 12.37 -12.03
N GLU A 53 -15.13 11.36 -11.44
CA GLU A 53 -16.52 11.48 -11.00
C GLU A 53 -16.67 12.20 -9.65
N SER A 54 -15.61 12.25 -8.84
CA SER A 54 -15.65 12.90 -7.53
C SER A 54 -15.50 14.42 -7.62
N VAL A 55 -14.95 14.99 -8.70
CA VAL A 55 -14.68 16.44 -8.79
C VAL A 55 -15.97 17.24 -8.92
N THR A 56 -16.33 17.99 -7.87
CA THR A 56 -17.50 18.90 -7.88
C THR A 56 -17.12 20.39 -7.99
N HIS A 57 -15.89 20.79 -7.65
CA HIS A 57 -15.48 22.21 -7.60
C HIS A 57 -14.31 22.56 -8.53
N LYS A 58 -14.57 23.45 -9.50
CA LYS A 58 -13.64 23.89 -10.56
C LYS A 58 -12.40 24.68 -10.08
N LEU A 59 -12.50 25.34 -8.91
CA LEU A 59 -11.46 26.25 -8.40
C LEU A 59 -10.45 25.58 -7.45
N TYR A 60 -10.92 24.74 -6.52
CA TYR A 60 -10.05 24.17 -5.48
C TYR A 60 -9.84 22.66 -5.60
N LYS A 61 -10.51 21.98 -6.55
CA LYS A 61 -10.45 20.51 -6.76
C LYS A 61 -10.66 19.66 -5.48
N GLN A 62 -11.23 20.25 -4.43
CA GLN A 62 -11.54 19.57 -3.18
C GLN A 62 -12.99 19.12 -3.21
N THR A 63 -13.22 17.88 -2.79
CA THR A 63 -14.53 17.23 -2.77
C THR A 63 -14.89 16.92 -1.32
N LYS A 64 -16.11 17.29 -0.91
CA LYS A 64 -16.66 16.91 0.40
C LYS A 64 -16.78 15.38 0.45
N SER A 65 -16.54 14.78 1.62
CA SER A 65 -16.50 13.32 1.79
C SER A 65 -17.69 12.56 1.20
N HIS A 66 -18.90 13.11 1.31
CA HIS A 66 -20.13 12.53 0.76
C HIS A 66 -20.14 12.41 -0.78
N ASN A 67 -19.38 13.26 -1.48
CA ASN A 67 -19.36 13.29 -2.95
C ASN A 67 -18.19 12.48 -3.53
N LYS A 68 -17.39 11.80 -2.68
CA LYS A 68 -16.33 10.92 -3.14
C LYS A 68 -16.96 9.63 -3.67
N LYS A 69 -16.71 9.34 -4.94
CA LYS A 69 -17.06 8.05 -5.56
C LYS A 69 -15.82 7.17 -5.66
N PHE A 70 -16.04 5.87 -5.55
CA PHE A 70 -14.97 4.89 -5.54
C PHE A 70 -15.22 3.83 -6.60
N PHE A 71 -14.14 3.27 -7.13
CA PHE A 71 -14.18 2.09 -7.98
C PHE A 71 -14.55 0.85 -7.15
N PRO A 72 -14.96 -0.25 -7.81
CA PRO A 72 -15.16 -1.54 -7.14
C PRO A 72 -13.94 -1.92 -6.31
N ALA A 73 -14.19 -2.38 -5.09
CA ALA A 73 -13.14 -2.81 -4.18
C ALA A 73 -12.33 -3.95 -4.80
N VAL A 74 -11.01 -3.88 -4.72
CA VAL A 74 -10.15 -5.00 -5.12
C VAL A 74 -9.44 -5.58 -3.91
N GLU A 75 -9.53 -6.90 -3.76
CA GLU A 75 -8.84 -7.63 -2.70
C GLU A 75 -7.38 -7.85 -3.03
N VAL A 76 -6.49 -7.61 -2.07
CA VAL A 76 -5.04 -7.78 -2.22
C VAL A 76 -4.46 -8.47 -0.98
N SER A 77 -3.56 -9.41 -1.21
CA SER A 77 -2.81 -10.12 -0.16
C SER A 77 -1.62 -9.25 0.25
N CYS A 78 -1.41 -9.11 1.55
CA CYS A 78 -0.40 -8.17 2.05
C CYS A 78 0.12 -8.58 3.43
N LEU A 79 1.23 -7.97 3.82
CA LEU A 79 1.68 -7.94 5.21
C LEU A 79 1.10 -6.70 5.87
N ILE A 80 0.56 -6.88 7.07
CA ILE A 80 -0.08 -5.82 7.82
C ILE A 80 0.66 -5.67 9.15
N ASP A 81 0.94 -4.42 9.48
CA ASP A 81 1.60 -4.00 10.69
C ASP A 81 0.77 -2.86 11.27
N ILE A 82 0.07 -3.15 12.37
CA ILE A 82 -0.74 -2.18 13.10
C ILE A 82 0.16 -1.66 14.22
N GLY A 83 0.42 -0.35 14.21
CA GLY A 83 1.17 0.29 15.28
C GLY A 83 0.53 0.12 16.67
N ASP A 84 1.27 0.46 17.71
CA ASP A 84 0.75 0.44 19.07
C ASP A 84 -0.37 1.47 19.26
N VAL A 85 -1.33 1.14 20.12
CA VAL A 85 -2.43 2.03 20.48
C VAL A 85 -1.85 3.23 21.23
N GLU A 86 -1.85 4.41 20.59
CA GLU A 86 -1.40 5.64 21.21
C GLU A 86 -2.57 6.27 22.00
N GLN A 87 -2.38 6.42 23.32
CA GLN A 87 -3.28 7.22 24.14
C GLN A 87 -2.93 8.70 24.00
N LYS A 88 -3.67 9.44 23.19
CA LYS A 88 -3.51 10.89 23.05
C LYS A 88 -4.56 11.63 23.86
N ASN A 89 -4.08 12.49 24.76
CA ASN A 89 -4.93 13.45 25.46
C ASN A 89 -5.31 14.57 24.49
N LEU A 90 -6.61 14.77 24.23
CA LEU A 90 -7.08 15.89 23.40
C LEU A 90 -6.78 17.27 24.03
N ALA A 91 -6.57 17.33 25.36
CA ALA A 91 -6.23 18.54 26.12
C ALA A 91 -5.63 18.16 27.49
N GLU A 92 -4.94 19.10 28.16
CA GLU A 92 -4.57 18.95 29.59
C GLU A 92 -5.84 18.72 30.43
N GLY A 93 -6.03 17.49 30.93
CA GLY A 93 -7.21 17.09 31.71
C GLY A 93 -8.40 16.54 30.89
N GLY A 94 -8.24 16.31 29.58
CA GLY A 94 -9.29 15.76 28.71
C GLY A 94 -9.48 14.24 28.81
N ILE A 95 -10.62 13.76 28.30
CA ILE A 95 -10.95 12.32 28.19
C ILE A 95 -9.94 11.63 27.27
N VAL A 96 -9.25 10.60 27.78
CA VAL A 96 -8.37 9.73 26.99
C VAL A 96 -9.25 8.96 25.99
N ARG A 97 -9.00 9.13 24.70
CA ARG A 97 -9.52 8.21 23.68
C ARG A 97 -8.36 7.35 23.18
N ASP A 98 -8.58 6.05 23.18
CA ASP A 98 -7.71 5.12 22.47
C ASP A 98 -7.92 5.36 20.98
N ASP A 99 -7.04 6.14 20.36
CA ASP A 99 -7.06 6.31 18.91
C ASP A 99 -6.40 5.10 18.26
N VAL A 100 -7.01 4.63 17.17
CA VAL A 100 -6.46 3.53 16.38
C VAL A 100 -5.16 4.01 15.75
N SER A 101 -4.09 3.24 15.91
CA SER A 101 -2.80 3.59 15.32
C SER A 101 -2.89 3.66 13.79
N ASN A 102 -1.86 4.24 13.19
CA ASN A 102 -1.65 4.13 11.76
C ASN A 102 -1.48 2.66 11.35
N LEU A 103 -1.97 2.34 10.16
CA LEU A 103 -1.85 1.05 9.50
C LEU A 103 -0.69 1.11 8.51
N VAL A 104 0.29 0.22 8.66
CA VAL A 104 1.36 0.03 7.68
C VAL A 104 1.08 -1.26 6.93
N VAL A 105 0.80 -1.12 5.64
CA VAL A 105 0.58 -2.25 4.74
C VAL A 105 1.81 -2.40 3.85
N ARG A 106 2.29 -3.63 3.65
CA ARG A 106 3.25 -3.94 2.60
C ARG A 106 2.65 -4.92 1.60
N VAL A 107 2.64 -4.53 0.33
CA VAL A 107 2.07 -5.31 -0.78
C VAL A 107 3.19 -5.70 -1.73
N LEU A 108 3.17 -6.93 -2.25
CA LEU A 108 4.12 -7.34 -3.29
C LEU A 108 3.85 -6.56 -4.59
N LEU A 109 4.91 -6.05 -5.23
CA LEU A 109 4.80 -5.36 -6.52
C LEU A 109 4.22 -6.29 -7.60
N LYS A 110 4.67 -7.56 -7.63
CA LYS A 110 4.14 -8.60 -8.53
C LYS A 110 2.63 -8.78 -8.40
N GLU A 111 2.06 -8.64 -7.20
CA GLU A 111 0.61 -8.75 -7.00
C GLU A 111 -0.15 -7.51 -7.51
N LEU A 112 0.42 -6.32 -7.34
CA LEU A 112 -0.14 -5.08 -7.90
C LEU A 112 -0.10 -5.09 -9.43
N GLU A 113 0.99 -5.58 -10.02
CA GLU A 113 1.14 -5.75 -11.46
C GLU A 113 0.14 -6.77 -12.03
N GLN A 114 0.02 -7.94 -11.40
CA GLN A 114 -0.94 -8.98 -11.81
C GLN A 114 -2.39 -8.50 -11.79
N LYS A 115 -2.74 -7.65 -10.81
CA LYS A 115 -4.09 -7.09 -10.68
C LYS A 115 -4.26 -5.77 -11.43
N GLN A 116 -3.19 -5.22 -12.01
CA GLN A 116 -3.15 -3.92 -12.69
C GLN A 116 -3.67 -2.77 -11.82
N ILE A 117 -3.30 -2.78 -10.54
CA ILE A 117 -3.75 -1.78 -9.55
C ILE A 117 -2.60 -0.87 -9.19
N GLU A 118 -2.86 0.42 -9.29
CA GLU A 118 -2.01 1.45 -8.71
C GLU A 118 -2.72 2.10 -7.52
N ILE A 119 -2.07 2.03 -6.36
CA ILE A 119 -2.51 2.62 -5.10
C ILE A 119 -1.95 4.03 -5.01
N LEU A 120 -2.84 4.99 -4.77
CA LEU A 120 -2.55 6.41 -4.69
C LEU A 120 -2.94 6.98 -3.32
N ARG A 121 -2.41 8.15 -3.01
CA ARG A 121 -2.81 8.91 -1.82
C ARG A 121 -4.31 9.25 -1.88
N GLY A 122 -5.02 9.01 -0.79
CA GLY A 122 -6.47 9.23 -0.69
C GLY A 122 -7.34 8.03 -1.06
N ASP A 123 -6.73 6.91 -1.50
CA ASP A 123 -7.46 5.64 -1.60
C ASP A 123 -7.85 5.14 -0.21
N ILE A 124 -8.94 4.38 -0.13
CA ILE A 124 -9.43 3.82 1.14
C ILE A 124 -9.08 2.33 1.21
N ILE A 125 -8.42 1.94 2.30
CA ILE A 125 -8.12 0.56 2.65
C ILE A 125 -9.12 0.10 3.69
N GLU A 126 -9.82 -0.98 3.38
CA GLU A 126 -10.67 -1.70 4.30
C GLU A 126 -9.93 -2.94 4.80
N TYR A 127 -9.80 -3.05 6.13
CA TYR A 127 -9.20 -4.19 6.78
C TYR A 127 -10.08 -4.69 7.93
N ASN A 128 -10.34 -6.00 7.93
CA ASN A 128 -11.15 -6.64 8.96
C ASN A 128 -10.26 -7.43 9.94
N VAL A 129 -9.85 -6.78 11.02
CA VAL A 129 -8.94 -7.35 12.03
C VAL A 129 -9.58 -8.52 12.79
N SER A 130 -10.87 -8.40 13.14
CA SER A 130 -11.54 -9.30 14.08
C SER A 130 -12.55 -10.25 13.40
N GLY A 131 -12.70 -10.17 12.08
CA GLY A 131 -13.76 -10.83 11.32
C GLY A 131 -15.15 -10.18 11.47
N LYS A 132 -15.38 -9.42 12.55
CA LYS A 132 -16.70 -8.86 12.90
C LYS A 132 -16.95 -7.44 12.40
N LYS A 133 -15.92 -6.60 12.32
CA LYS A 133 -16.06 -5.18 11.94
C LYS A 133 -14.92 -4.79 11.02
N SER A 134 -15.27 -4.38 9.81
CA SER A 134 -14.33 -3.74 8.88
C SER A 134 -13.94 -2.36 9.43
N ARG A 135 -12.64 -2.08 9.44
CA ARG A 135 -12.08 -0.76 9.72
C ARG A 135 -11.58 -0.15 8.42
N PHE A 136 -11.76 1.15 8.28
CA PHE A 136 -11.37 1.90 7.10
C PHE A 136 -10.18 2.81 7.44
N TYR A 137 -9.20 2.83 6.54
CA TYR A 137 -7.98 3.62 6.62
C TYR A 137 -7.82 4.40 5.31
N GLU A 138 -7.43 5.68 5.37
CA GLU A 138 -7.12 6.48 4.19
C GLU A 138 -5.62 6.46 3.95
N VAL A 139 -5.22 6.20 2.70
CA VAL A 139 -3.81 6.18 2.32
C VAL A 139 -3.24 7.59 2.42
N GLU A 140 -2.35 7.79 3.39
CA GLU A 140 -1.64 9.05 3.58
C GLU A 140 -0.40 9.12 2.69
N ASP A 141 0.36 8.02 2.66
CA ASP A 141 1.57 7.87 1.86
C ASP A 141 1.60 6.50 1.20
N ALA A 142 1.58 6.50 -0.13
CA ALA A 142 1.68 5.29 -0.93
C ALA A 142 3.14 4.90 -1.26
N GLN A 143 4.14 5.69 -0.84
CA GLN A 143 5.56 5.53 -1.17
C GLN A 143 5.80 5.08 -2.62
N ASN A 144 5.43 5.94 -3.57
CA ASN A 144 5.60 5.64 -5.00
C ASN A 144 7.08 5.52 -5.43
N VAL A 145 8.00 6.07 -4.63
CA VAL A 145 9.45 5.87 -4.80
C VAL A 145 9.85 4.64 -4.00
N VAL A 146 10.25 3.58 -4.68
CA VAL A 146 10.61 2.27 -4.09
C VAL A 146 12.12 2.07 -3.92
N ASP A 147 12.90 3.14 -4.02
CA ASP A 147 14.38 3.10 -4.01
C ASP A 147 14.97 2.92 -2.60
N ALA A 148 14.14 2.71 -1.58
CA ALA A 148 14.62 2.50 -0.22
C ALA A 148 15.23 1.10 -0.06
N SER A 149 16.37 1.00 0.63
CA SER A 149 16.99 -0.30 0.95
C SER A 149 16.05 -1.24 1.72
N SER A 150 15.14 -0.70 2.53
CA SER A 150 14.12 -1.49 3.21
C SER A 150 13.12 -2.13 2.24
N GLN A 151 12.97 -1.59 1.03
CA GLN A 151 12.05 -2.08 0.00
C GLN A 151 12.73 -3.05 -0.99
N MET A 152 14.05 -3.18 -0.91
CA MET A 152 14.85 -4.00 -1.83
C MET A 152 15.18 -5.37 -1.24
N MET A 153 15.07 -6.41 -2.05
CA MET A 153 15.56 -7.73 -1.67
C MET A 153 17.07 -7.73 -1.83
N ALA A 154 17.80 -7.91 -0.72
CA ALA A 154 19.27 -7.91 -0.68
C ALA A 154 19.93 -6.74 -1.44
N ASN A 155 19.30 -5.55 -1.45
CA ASN A 155 19.72 -4.37 -2.23
C ASN A 155 19.84 -4.62 -3.76
N PHE A 156 19.13 -5.60 -4.31
CA PHE A 156 19.11 -5.92 -5.74
C PHE A 156 17.97 -5.20 -6.47
N LYS A 157 16.72 -5.57 -6.20
CA LYS A 157 15.52 -4.98 -6.80
C LYS A 157 14.42 -4.81 -5.75
N PRO A 158 13.57 -3.77 -5.87
CA PRO A 158 12.41 -3.62 -5.00
C PRO A 158 11.38 -4.73 -5.27
N PHE A 159 10.77 -5.27 -4.21
CA PHE A 159 9.80 -6.38 -4.34
C PHE A 159 8.45 -6.08 -3.67
N TRP A 160 8.40 -5.07 -2.80
CA TRP A 160 7.23 -4.70 -2.02
C TRP A 160 7.06 -3.17 -1.96
N LYS A 161 5.80 -2.74 -2.05
CA LYS A 161 5.37 -1.36 -1.87
C LYS A 161 4.88 -1.18 -0.45
N LYS A 162 5.46 -0.25 0.29
CA LYS A 162 5.02 0.10 1.65
C LYS A 162 4.00 1.23 1.57
N ILE A 163 2.89 1.07 2.27
CA ILE A 163 1.79 2.01 2.29
C ILE A 163 1.51 2.36 3.76
N ILE A 164 1.40 3.65 4.03
CA ILE A 164 1.06 4.18 5.34
C ILE A 164 -0.35 4.76 5.23
N SER A 165 -1.23 4.31 6.11
CA SER A 165 -2.64 4.73 6.11
C SER A 165 -3.07 5.13 7.51
N VAL A 166 -3.90 6.16 7.57
CA VAL A 166 -4.43 6.73 8.81
C VAL A 166 -5.88 6.28 9.01
N PRO A 167 -6.32 6.03 10.25
CA PRO A 167 -7.70 5.64 10.50
C PRO A 167 -8.66 6.74 10.03
N VAL A 168 -9.74 6.32 9.38
CA VAL A 168 -10.75 7.25 8.87
C VAL A 168 -11.77 7.56 9.97
N LYS A 169 -12.08 8.84 10.15
CA LYS A 169 -13.20 9.27 11.01
C LYS A 169 -14.52 8.91 10.32
N GLU A 170 -15.53 8.49 11.10
CA GLU A 170 -16.82 7.99 10.60
C GLU A 170 -17.47 8.90 9.52
N ASP A 171 -17.25 10.21 9.59
CA ASP A 171 -17.77 11.22 8.65
C ASP A 171 -17.24 11.13 7.20
N VAL A 172 -16.14 10.41 6.95
CA VAL A 172 -15.45 10.44 5.65
C VAL A 172 -15.86 9.29 4.72
N VAL A 173 -16.57 8.28 5.23
CA VAL A 173 -16.86 7.04 4.50
C VAL A 173 -18.36 6.93 4.16
N PRO A 174 -18.79 7.26 2.93
CA PRO A 174 -20.21 7.18 2.55
C PRO A 174 -20.76 5.75 2.53
N PHE A 175 -19.91 4.71 2.51
CA PHE A 175 -20.35 3.29 2.44
C PHE A 175 -21.13 2.80 3.67
N LEU A 176 -21.04 3.51 4.80
CA LEU A 176 -21.69 3.10 6.06
C LEU A 176 -23.20 3.33 6.08
N ASN A 177 -23.73 4.20 5.21
CA ASN A 177 -25.14 4.62 5.27
C ASN A 177 -26.07 3.92 4.26
N GLU A 178 -25.55 3.08 3.36
CA GLU A 178 -26.35 2.42 2.32
C GLU A 178 -26.63 0.93 2.56
N THR A 179 -26.22 0.38 3.71
CA THR A 179 -26.55 -1.00 4.11
C THR A 179 -27.22 -1.05 5.48
N ASN A 180 -28.50 -0.63 5.51
CA ASN A 180 -29.50 -1.11 6.47
C ASN A 180 -30.83 -1.30 5.73
#